data_AF-A0A8T5TI97-F1
#
_entry.id   AF-A0A8T5TI97-F1
#
_cell.length_a   1.000
_cell.length_b   1.000
_cell.length_c   1.000
_cell.angle_alpha   90.00
_cell.angle_beta   90.00
_cell.angle_gamma   90.00
#
_symmetry.space_group_name_H-M   'P 1'
#
loop_
_entity.id
_entity.type
_entity.pdbx_description
1 polymer ?
#
loop_
_entity_poly.entity_id
_entity_poly.type
_entity_poly.pdbx_seq_one_letter_code
_entity_poly.pdbx_strand_id
1 'polypeptide(L)'
;MNEIKKLGALSNAAIGTEFAAMTNDLIILNSKIEDNPSNFTRFIIISKKKNEIKNGKLKTSIIYVTKHKPGALYNVLKSFADANINLMKIESRPRRKGRWEYIFLMDFEGDIKDPKVQKVIDNIENEVIWFKVLGSYPI
;
A
#
# COMPACT_ATOMS: atom_id res chain seq x y z
N MET A 1 7.15 11.16 -24.97
CA MET A 1 6.49 10.58 -26.17
C MET A 1 6.03 11.69 -27.13
N ASN A 2 5.09 12.57 -26.73
CA ASN A 2 4.66 13.71 -27.56
C ASN A 2 5.81 14.61 -28.06
N GLU A 3 6.81 14.90 -27.23
CA GLU A 3 7.96 15.70 -27.64
C GLU A 3 8.87 14.99 -28.65
N ILE A 4 9.09 13.68 -28.51
CA ILE A 4 9.84 12.88 -29.48
C ILE A 4 9.13 12.88 -30.85
N LYS A 5 7.80 12.71 -30.84
CA LYS A 5 6.98 12.80 -32.06
C LYS A 5 7.10 14.18 -32.71
N LYS A 6 7.05 15.26 -31.93
CA LYS A 6 7.18 16.64 -32.43
C LYS A 6 8.57 16.95 -32.98
N LEU A 7 9.63 16.43 -32.34
CA LEU A 7 11.01 16.67 -32.76
C LEU A 7 11.33 15.96 -34.08
N GLY A 8 10.73 14.79 -34.34
CA GLY A 8 10.84 14.06 -35.61
C GLY A 8 12.26 13.61 -36.00
N ALA A 9 13.26 13.85 -35.16
CA ALA A 9 14.65 13.51 -35.42
C ALA A 9 14.95 12.06 -35.04
N LEU A 10 15.59 11.32 -35.96
CA LEU A 10 15.98 9.91 -35.76
C LEU A 10 17.03 9.71 -34.66
N SER A 11 17.70 10.78 -34.21
CA SER A 11 18.66 10.74 -33.10
C SER A 11 18.01 10.64 -31.72
N ASN A 12 16.68 10.77 -31.63
CA ASN A 12 15.97 10.87 -30.36
C ASN A 12 15.16 9.60 -30.10
N ALA A 13 15.25 9.09 -28.87
CA ALA A 13 14.48 7.94 -28.41
C ALA A 13 13.83 8.24 -27.05
N ALA A 14 12.82 7.45 -26.68
CA ALA A 14 12.21 7.50 -25.35
C ALA A 14 11.95 6.09 -24.81
N ILE A 15 12.01 5.97 -23.50
CA ILE A 15 11.59 4.79 -22.75
C ILE A 15 10.16 5.02 -22.27
N GLY A 16 9.27 4.06 -22.49
CA GLY A 16 7.87 4.15 -22.07
C GLY A 16 7.13 2.84 -22.27
N THR A 17 5.83 2.85 -21.96
CA THR A 17 4.98 1.68 -22.14
C THR A 17 4.65 1.46 -23.61
N GLU A 18 4.33 0.21 -23.98
CA GLU A 18 3.85 -0.12 -25.33
C GLU A 18 2.60 0.69 -25.69
N PHE A 19 1.70 0.88 -24.73
CA PHE A 19 0.52 1.75 -24.88
C PHE A 19 0.89 3.19 -25.25
N ALA A 20 1.98 3.73 -24.69
CA ALA A 20 2.43 5.07 -25.02
C ALA A 20 2.99 5.16 -26.45
N ALA A 21 3.64 4.11 -26.96
CA ALA A 21 4.05 4.03 -28.36
C ALA A 21 2.84 3.98 -29.30
N MET A 22 1.85 3.12 -29.00
CA MET A 22 0.62 2.98 -29.78
C MET A 22 -0.16 4.30 -29.88
N THR A 23 -0.36 4.98 -28.75
CA THR A 23 -1.11 6.25 -28.70
C THR A 23 -0.40 7.43 -29.37
N ASN A 24 0.90 7.31 -29.63
CA ASN A 24 1.70 8.35 -30.24
C ASN A 24 2.16 7.99 -31.66
N ASP A 25 1.72 6.87 -32.22
CA ASP A 25 2.17 6.34 -33.53
C ASP A 25 3.71 6.22 -33.62
N LEU A 26 4.34 5.79 -32.54
CA LEU A 26 5.80 5.59 -32.48
C LEU A 26 6.16 4.12 -32.70
N ILE A 27 7.33 3.90 -33.30
CA ILE A 27 7.88 2.56 -33.52
C ILE A 27 8.61 2.09 -32.25
N ILE A 28 8.36 0.86 -31.83
CA ILE A 28 9.09 0.22 -30.73
C ILE A 28 10.40 -0.33 -31.30
N LEU A 29 11.53 0.25 -30.88
CA LEU A 29 12.86 -0.17 -31.33
C LEU A 29 13.33 -1.46 -30.64
N ASN A 30 13.01 -1.60 -29.35
CA ASN A 30 13.32 -2.77 -28.55
C ASN A 30 12.31 -2.90 -27.40
N SER A 31 11.97 -4.12 -27.00
CA SER A 31 11.03 -4.39 -25.90
C SER A 31 11.74 -5.10 -24.74
N LYS A 32 11.12 -5.05 -23.55
CA LYS A 32 11.66 -5.67 -22.33
C LYS A 32 13.09 -5.23 -22.01
N ILE A 33 13.33 -3.92 -22.07
CA ILE A 33 14.66 -3.32 -21.87
C ILE A 33 14.98 -3.05 -20.39
N GLU A 34 14.10 -3.44 -19.47
CA GLU A 34 14.34 -3.33 -18.03
C GLU A 34 15.44 -4.27 -17.55
N ASP A 35 16.26 -3.78 -16.61
CA ASP A 35 17.31 -4.61 -16.00
C ASP A 35 16.72 -5.73 -15.12
N ASN A 36 15.55 -5.48 -14.51
CA ASN A 36 14.88 -6.41 -13.60
C ASN A 36 13.46 -6.76 -14.12
N PRO A 37 13.24 -7.98 -14.64
CA PRO A 37 11.94 -8.43 -15.13
C PRO A 37 10.91 -8.63 -14.01
N SER A 38 11.34 -8.62 -12.74
CA SER A 38 10.46 -8.72 -11.56
C SER A 38 10.04 -7.35 -11.01
N ASN A 39 10.22 -6.26 -11.76
CA ASN A 39 9.72 -4.94 -11.35
C ASN A 39 8.20 -4.87 -11.51
N PHE A 40 7.47 -4.71 -10.41
CA PHE A 40 6.01 -4.54 -10.42
C PHE A 40 5.58 -3.37 -9.54
N THR A 41 4.48 -2.74 -9.92
CA THR A 41 3.84 -1.68 -9.13
C THR A 41 2.53 -2.19 -8.57
N ARG A 42 2.37 -2.09 -7.24
CA ARG A 42 1.11 -2.44 -6.57
C ARG A 42 0.17 -1.24 -6.55
N PHE A 43 -1.01 -1.38 -7.15
CA PHE A 43 -2.08 -0.39 -7.13
C PHE A 43 -3.14 -0.75 -6.08
N ILE A 44 -3.85 0.26 -5.57
CA ILE A 44 -5.00 0.08 -4.67
C ILE A 44 -6.19 0.82 -5.28
N ILE A 45 -7.31 0.12 -5.42
CA ILE A 45 -8.58 0.72 -5.88
C ILE A 45 -9.33 1.22 -4.64
N ILE A 46 -9.70 2.50 -4.66
CA ILE A 46 -10.41 3.16 -3.55
C ILE A 46 -11.85 3.50 -3.94
N SER A 47 -12.78 3.36 -2.99
CA SER A 47 -14.19 3.69 -3.17
C SER A 47 -14.71 4.42 -1.94
N LYS A 48 -15.63 5.37 -2.15
CA LYS A 48 -16.40 5.98 -1.05
C LYS A 48 -17.49 5.04 -0.52
N LYS A 49 -18.00 4.15 -1.37
CA LYS A 49 -19.05 3.19 -1.00
C LYS A 49 -18.41 1.91 -0.47
N LYS A 50 -19.01 1.35 0.58
CA LYS A 50 -18.66 0.01 1.06
C LYS A 50 -19.03 -1.01 -0.01
N ASN A 51 -18.06 -1.80 -0.43
CA ASN A 51 -18.27 -2.88 -1.38
C ASN A 51 -18.49 -4.19 -0.63
N GLU A 52 -19.35 -5.05 -1.18
CA GLU A 52 -19.44 -6.43 -0.72
C GLU A 52 -18.19 -7.17 -1.18
N ILE A 53 -17.52 -7.82 -0.23
CA ILE A 53 -16.33 -8.61 -0.49
C ILE A 53 -16.79 -10.04 -0.76
N LYS A 54 -16.52 -10.54 -1.95
CA LYS A 54 -16.74 -11.95 -2.29
C LYS A 54 -15.58 -12.79 -1.74
N ASN A 55 -15.89 -14.03 -1.36
CA ASN A 55 -15.01 -15.04 -0.76
C ASN A 55 -13.54 -14.97 -1.23
N GLY A 56 -12.62 -15.30 -0.32
CA GLY A 56 -11.19 -15.41 -0.61
C GLY A 56 -10.34 -15.03 0.59
N LYS A 57 -9.02 -15.12 0.45
CA LYS A 57 -8.11 -14.57 1.44
C LYS A 57 -8.17 -13.05 1.37
N LEU A 58 -8.43 -12.43 2.51
CA LEU A 58 -8.53 -10.98 2.63
C LEU A 58 -7.31 -10.43 3.33
N LYS A 59 -7.01 -9.19 3.01
CA LYS A 59 -6.12 -8.36 3.80
C LYS A 59 -6.84 -7.09 4.23
N THR A 60 -6.44 -6.57 5.38
CA THR A 60 -6.96 -5.32 5.93
C THR A 60 -5.84 -4.31 6.05
N SER A 61 -6.09 -3.09 5.57
CA SER A 61 -5.18 -1.96 5.75
C SER A 61 -5.69 -1.05 6.86
N ILE A 62 -4.79 -0.68 7.76
CA ILE A 62 -5.05 0.26 8.85
C ILE A 62 -4.00 1.36 8.87
N ILE A 63 -4.39 2.50 9.44
CA ILE A 63 -3.48 3.58 9.81
C ILE A 63 -3.61 3.82 11.30
N TYR A 64 -2.48 3.96 11.99
CA TYR A 64 -2.47 4.32 13.40
C TYR A 64 -1.32 5.27 13.74
N VAL A 65 -1.46 5.98 14.85
CA VAL A 65 -0.41 6.86 15.39
C VAL A 65 -0.01 6.37 16.76
N THR A 66 1.26 6.01 16.95
CA THR A 66 1.75 5.57 18.26
C THR A 66 2.15 6.76 19.13
N LYS A 67 2.08 6.57 20.46
CA LYS A 67 2.73 7.47 21.42
C LYS A 67 4.24 7.49 21.19
N HIS A 68 4.90 8.62 21.41
CA HIS A 68 6.36 8.70 21.40
C HIS A 68 6.94 8.18 22.71
N LYS A 69 6.91 6.85 22.90
CA LYS A 69 7.48 6.15 24.06
C LYS A 69 8.15 4.84 23.65
N PRO A 70 9.16 4.35 24.39
CA PRO A 70 9.72 3.03 24.18
C PRO A 70 8.63 1.95 24.18
N GLY A 71 8.76 0.98 23.27
CA GLY A 71 7.82 -0.15 23.16
C GLY A 71 6.49 0.18 22.50
N ALA A 72 6.19 1.43 22.13
CA ALA A 72 4.88 1.79 21.57
C ALA A 72 4.53 1.01 20.28
N LEU A 73 5.47 0.88 19.35
CA LEU A 73 5.29 0.05 18.16
C LEU A 73 5.24 -1.44 18.52
N TYR A 74 6.14 -1.89 19.40
CA TYR A 74 6.20 -3.28 19.84
C TYR A 74 4.87 -3.76 20.42
N ASN A 75 4.21 -2.96 21.26
CA ASN A 75 2.92 -3.32 21.86
C ASN A 75 1.85 -3.58 20.80
N VAL A 76 1.81 -2.76 19.74
CA VAL A 76 0.90 -2.96 18.62
C VAL A 76 1.23 -4.27 17.90
N LEU A 77 2.49 -4.47 17.52
CA LEU A 77 2.92 -5.69 16.81
C LEU A 77 2.69 -6.96 17.64
N LYS A 78 2.88 -6.87 18.96
CA LYS A 78 2.64 -7.96 19.91
C LYS A 78 1.19 -8.41 19.87
N SER A 79 0.21 -7.51 19.76
CA SER A 79 -1.21 -7.90 19.66
C SER A 79 -1.50 -8.75 18.42
N PHE A 80 -0.85 -8.48 17.28
CA PHE A 80 -0.97 -9.31 16.08
C PHE A 80 -0.21 -10.65 16.22
N ALA A 81 0.98 -10.61 16.82
CA ALA A 81 1.79 -11.81 17.05
C ALA A 81 1.11 -12.79 18.02
N ASP A 82 0.59 -12.31 19.15
CA ASP A 82 -0.15 -13.11 20.13
C ASP A 82 -1.41 -13.75 19.52
N ALA A 83 -2.03 -13.06 18.56
CA ALA A 83 -3.14 -13.59 17.79
C ALA A 83 -2.68 -14.50 16.65
N ASN A 84 -1.40 -14.65 16.32
CA ASN A 84 -0.94 -15.37 15.12
C ASN A 84 -1.63 -14.83 13.85
N ILE A 85 -1.54 -13.51 13.63
CA ILE A 85 -2.01 -12.80 12.44
C ILE A 85 -0.80 -12.30 11.65
N ASN A 86 -0.72 -12.69 10.37
CA ASN A 86 0.41 -12.32 9.53
C ASN A 86 0.35 -10.85 9.10
N LEU A 87 1.47 -10.14 9.24
CA LEU A 87 1.64 -8.78 8.73
C LEU A 87 2.22 -8.84 7.32
N MET A 88 1.59 -8.13 6.39
CA MET A 88 2.00 -8.08 4.98
C MET A 88 2.76 -6.82 4.61
N LYS A 89 2.59 -5.75 5.40
CA LYS A 89 3.25 -4.47 5.17
C LYS A 89 3.28 -3.69 6.47
N ILE A 90 4.39 -3.01 6.74
CA ILE A 90 4.44 -1.94 7.73
C ILE A 90 5.33 -0.81 7.21
N GLU A 91 4.82 0.41 7.22
CA GLU A 91 5.58 1.60 6.86
C GLU A 91 5.34 2.69 7.89
N SER A 92 6.41 3.31 8.36
CA SER A 92 6.35 4.50 9.20
C SER A 92 6.51 5.78 8.37
N ARG A 93 5.80 6.83 8.77
CA ARG A 93 5.94 8.19 8.21
C ARG A 93 5.94 9.19 9.36
N PRO A 94 6.81 10.22 9.36
CA PRO A 94 6.77 11.27 10.37
C PRO A 94 5.46 12.06 10.29
N ARG A 95 4.81 12.31 11.43
CA ARG A 95 3.57 13.09 11.48
C ARG A 95 3.89 14.58 11.41
N ARG A 96 3.24 15.30 10.49
CA ARG A 96 3.43 16.75 10.30
C ARG A 96 2.94 17.63 11.46
N LYS A 97 1.95 17.19 12.23
CA LYS A 97 1.25 18.00 13.25
C LYS A 97 1.67 17.74 14.71
N GLY A 98 2.44 16.69 14.98
CA GLY A 98 2.89 16.34 16.33
C GLY A 98 4.40 16.10 16.32
N ARG A 99 5.15 16.75 17.21
CA ARG A 99 6.59 16.49 17.33
C ARG A 99 6.79 15.04 17.74
N TRP A 100 7.64 14.30 17.01
CA TRP A 100 8.06 12.94 17.34
C TRP A 100 7.00 11.84 17.27
N GLU A 101 5.82 12.14 16.71
CA GLU A 101 4.79 11.14 16.46
C GLU A 101 4.96 10.51 15.07
N TYR A 102 4.68 9.22 14.97
CA TYR A 102 4.78 8.46 13.73
C TYR A 102 3.40 7.95 13.33
N ILE A 103 3.08 8.13 12.05
CA ILE A 103 1.96 7.47 11.40
C ILE A 103 2.48 6.13 10.87
N PHE A 104 1.80 5.05 11.20
CA PHE A 104 2.06 3.73 10.66
C PHE A 104 0.95 3.35 9.70
N LEU A 105 1.32 2.92 8.49
CA LEU A 105 0.45 2.26 7.54
C LEU A 105 0.78 0.78 7.60
N MET A 106 -0.23 -0.06 7.88
CA MET A 106 -0.02 -1.48 8.06
C MET A 106 -1.06 -2.30 7.30
N ASP A 107 -0.60 -3.32 6.59
CA ASP A 107 -1.46 -4.35 6.00
C ASP A 107 -1.27 -5.65 6.78
N PHE A 108 -2.37 -6.36 7.05
CA PHE A 108 -2.33 -7.70 7.66
C PHE A 108 -3.35 -8.64 7.01
N GLU A 109 -3.13 -9.94 7.13
CA GLU A 109 -4.06 -10.98 6.67
C GLU A 109 -5.28 -11.06 7.60
N GLY A 110 -6.48 -10.99 7.03
CA GLY A 110 -7.74 -11.08 7.77
C GLY A 110 -8.79 -10.05 7.34
N ASP A 111 -10.04 -10.32 7.70
CA ASP A 111 -11.20 -9.44 7.52
C ASP A 111 -11.43 -8.63 8.80
N ILE A 112 -11.82 -7.35 8.66
CA ILE A 112 -12.29 -6.52 9.77
C ILE A 112 -13.52 -7.11 10.48
N LYS A 113 -14.26 -8.01 9.81
CA LYS A 113 -15.40 -8.73 10.39
C LYS A 113 -15.01 -9.98 11.18
N ASP A 114 -13.77 -10.45 11.09
CA ASP A 114 -13.31 -11.62 11.83
C ASP A 114 -13.25 -11.29 13.33
N PRO A 115 -13.94 -12.03 14.21
CA PRO A 115 -13.91 -11.80 15.65
C PRO A 115 -12.49 -11.75 16.25
N LYS A 116 -11.56 -12.53 15.68
CA LYS A 116 -10.15 -12.55 16.08
C LYS A 116 -9.46 -11.23 15.75
N VAL A 117 -9.73 -10.68 14.57
CA VAL A 117 -9.21 -9.37 14.13
C VAL A 117 -9.82 -8.26 14.95
N GLN A 118 -11.12 -8.29 15.22
CA GLN A 118 -11.81 -7.30 16.05
C GLN A 118 -11.18 -7.22 17.44
N LYS A 119 -10.95 -8.36 18.08
CA LYS A 119 -10.28 -8.41 19.39
C LYS A 119 -8.88 -7.79 19.37
N VAL A 120 -8.11 -8.00 18.30
CA VAL A 120 -6.79 -7.37 18.15
C VAL A 120 -6.92 -5.85 17.98
N ILE A 121 -7.89 -5.40 17.21
CA ILE A 121 -8.15 -3.97 16.99
C ILE A 121 -8.56 -3.28 18.28
N ASP A 122 -9.49 -3.86 19.03
CA ASP A 122 -9.94 -3.33 20.32
C ASP A 122 -8.76 -3.19 21.31
N ASN A 123 -7.82 -4.15 21.30
CA ASN A 123 -6.63 -4.09 22.15
C ASN A 123 -5.70 -2.93 21.75
N ILE A 124 -5.45 -2.72 20.45
CA ILE A 124 -4.50 -1.70 20.00
C ILE A 124 -5.10 -0.28 20.01
N GLU A 125 -6.41 -0.11 19.87
CA GLU A 125 -7.06 1.21 19.91
C GLU A 125 -6.78 1.95 21.24
N ASN A 126 -6.61 1.22 22.34
CA ASN A 126 -6.26 1.77 23.65
C ASN A 126 -4.77 2.16 23.79
N GLU A 127 -3.90 1.58 22.95
CA GLU A 127 -2.45 1.81 22.99
C GLU A 127 -2.00 2.98 22.09
N VAL A 128 -2.80 3.30 21.07
CA VAL A 128 -2.50 4.30 20.05
C VAL A 128 -3.17 5.64 20.34
N ILE A 129 -2.64 6.72 19.75
CA ILE A 129 -3.22 8.08 19.84
C ILE A 129 -4.41 8.22 18.89
N TRP A 130 -4.32 7.55 17.74
CA TRP A 130 -5.33 7.61 16.69
C TRP A 130 -5.27 6.33 15.86
N PHE A 131 -6.43 5.88 15.41
CA PHE A 131 -6.60 4.66 14.65
C PHE A 131 -7.64 4.86 13.55
N LYS A 132 -7.43 4.21 12.40
CA LYS A 132 -8.41 4.15 11.33
C LYS A 132 -8.24 2.89 10.49
N VAL A 133 -9.34 2.19 10.26
CA VAL A 133 -9.43 1.14 9.24
C VAL A 133 -9.64 1.79 7.87
N LEU A 134 -8.81 1.42 6.89
CA LEU A 134 -8.96 1.87 5.50
C LEU A 134 -9.86 0.93 4.69
N GLY A 135 -9.86 -0.35 5.03
CA GLY A 135 -10.74 -1.36 4.44
C GLY A 135 -10.12 -2.75 4.43
N SER A 136 -10.98 -3.74 4.29
CA SER A 136 -10.62 -5.12 3.99
C SER A 136 -10.89 -5.38 2.50
N TYR A 137 -9.98 -6.08 1.84
CA TYR A 137 -10.06 -6.34 0.41
C TYR A 137 -9.32 -7.64 0.04
N PRO A 138 -9.67 -8.30 -1.08
CA PRO A 138 -8.98 -9.50 -1.54
C PRO A 138 -7.49 -9.25 -1.77
N ILE A 139 -6.67 -10.26 -1.48
CA ILE A 139 -5.23 -10.27 -1.77
C ILE A 139 -5.01 -10.43 -3.26
#